data_AF-A0AAW2TUP0-F1
#
_entry.id   AF-A0AAW2TUP0-F1
#
_cell.length_a   1.000
_cell.length_b   1.000
_cell.length_c   1.000
_cell.angle_alpha   90.00
_cell.angle_beta   90.00
_cell.angle_gamma   90.00
#
_symmetry.space_group_name_H-M   'P 1'
#
loop_
_entity.id
_entity.type
_entity.pdbx_description
1 polymer ?
#
loop_
_entity_poly.entity_id
_entity_poly.type
_entity_poly.pdbx_seq_one_letter_code
_entity_poly.pdbx_strand_id
1 'polypeptide(L)'
;MIEPLGEVTLPLSLGSYPKRSTKMVKFLVVKAPSAYNIILGRPGLNIFRAVASTYHMKLKFPTPDGIGEATEMKEWPENVMQIP
;
A
#
# COMPACT_ATOMS: atom_id res chain seq x y z
N MET A 1 -10.16 -14.36 16.85
CA MET A 1 -11.02 -13.47 16.05
C MET A 1 -10.31 -12.13 15.96
N ILE A 2 -10.19 -11.52 14.78
CA ILE A 2 -9.56 -10.19 14.62
C ILE A 2 -10.70 -9.18 14.67
N GLU A 3 -10.70 -8.31 15.68
CA GLU A 3 -11.68 -7.24 15.81
C GLU A 3 -11.11 -5.93 15.28
N PRO A 4 -11.85 -5.20 14.42
CA PRO A 4 -11.42 -3.90 13.98
C PRO A 4 -11.51 -2.88 15.11
N LEU A 5 -10.45 -2.09 15.28
CA LEU A 5 -10.43 -0.94 16.17
C LEU A 5 -11.12 0.29 15.55
N GLY A 6 -11.20 0.34 14.23
CA GLY A 6 -11.84 1.44 13.51
C GLY A 6 -11.37 1.53 12.06
N GLU A 7 -11.70 2.64 11.40
CA GLU A 7 -11.27 2.93 10.03
C GLU A 7 -10.50 4.25 9.98
N VAL A 8 -9.48 4.32 9.11
CA VAL A 8 -8.70 5.53 8.87
C VAL A 8 -8.49 5.73 7.38
N THR A 9 -8.51 6.98 6.90
CA THR A 9 -8.19 7.29 5.50
C THR A 9 -6.81 7.95 5.44
N LEU A 10 -5.86 7.30 4.76
CA LEU A 10 -4.46 7.75 4.70
C LEU A 10 -3.96 7.82 3.26
N PRO A 11 -3.00 8.71 2.94
CA PRO A 11 -2.32 8.70 1.66
C PRO A 11 -1.38 7.49 1.58
N LEU A 12 -1.61 6.61 0.61
CA LEU A 12 -0.70 5.53 0.24
C LEU A 12 0.07 5.92 -1.01
N SER A 13 1.38 5.73 -1.01
CA SER A 13 2.25 5.93 -2.17
C SER A 13 2.81 4.62 -2.67
N LEU A 14 2.74 4.37 -3.98
CA LEU A 14 3.38 3.24 -4.64
C LEU A 14 4.48 3.72 -5.57
N GLY A 15 5.60 2.99 -5.58
CA GLY A 15 6.78 3.29 -6.38
C GLY A 15 7.56 4.51 -5.91
N SER A 16 8.57 4.86 -6.70
CA SER A 16 9.47 5.99 -6.49
C SER A 16 9.39 6.96 -7.67
N TYR A 17 9.86 8.20 -7.48
CA TYR A 17 9.95 9.19 -8.55
C TYR A 17 10.80 8.65 -9.73
N PRO A 18 10.43 8.91 -10.99
CA PRO A 18 9.27 9.71 -11.45
C PRO A 18 7.94 8.95 -11.43
N LYS A 19 7.96 7.62 -11.31
CA LYS A 19 6.79 6.75 -11.44
C LYS A 19 6.13 6.45 -10.09
N ARG A 20 5.90 7.50 -9.29
CA ARG A 20 5.19 7.41 -8.01
C ARG A 20 3.71 7.70 -8.21
N SER A 21 2.85 6.90 -7.59
CA SER A 21 1.41 7.15 -7.53
C SER A 21 0.97 7.29 -6.08
N THR A 22 0.32 8.39 -5.72
CA THR A 22 -0.20 8.63 -4.37
C THR A 22 -1.73 8.73 -4.41
N LYS A 23 -2.43 7.97 -3.57
CA LYS A 23 -3.90 7.97 -3.49
C LYS A 23 -4.37 7.90 -2.03
N MET A 24 -5.52 8.51 -1.73
CA MET A 24 -6.19 8.32 -0.44
C MET A 24 -6.85 6.95 -0.42
N VAL A 25 -6.53 6.15 0.60
CA VAL A 25 -7.06 4.79 0.76
C VAL A 25 -7.65 4.68 2.16
N LYS A 26 -8.85 4.10 2.27
CA LYS A 26 -9.48 3.76 3.54
C LYS A 26 -8.94 2.40 4.02
N PHE A 27 -8.43 2.37 5.23
CA PHE A 27 -7.90 1.19 5.91
C PHE A 27 -8.74 0.85 7.13
N LEU A 28 -8.87 -0.45 7.38
CA LEU A 28 -9.37 -0.99 8.64
C LEU A 28 -8.19 -1.15 9.60
N VAL A 29 -8.26 -0.53 10.77
CA VAL A 29 -7.23 -0.64 11.80
C VAL A 29 -7.54 -1.86 12.65
N VAL A 30 -6.56 -2.76 12.79
CA VAL A 30 -6.69 -3.99 13.58
C VAL A 30 -5.49 -4.12 14.51
N LYS A 31 -5.72 -4.55 15.75
CA LYS A 31 -4.65 -4.89 16.69
C LYS A 31 -4.45 -6.40 16.70
N ALA A 32 -3.47 -6.86 15.93
CA ALA A 32 -3.17 -8.28 15.80
C ALA A 32 -1.66 -8.51 15.66
N PRO A 33 -1.10 -9.61 16.21
CA PRO A 33 0.25 -10.04 15.89
C PRO A 33 0.34 -10.36 14.39
N SER A 34 1.14 -9.59 13.65
CA SER A 34 1.30 -9.70 12.20
C SER A 34 2.72 -9.35 11.81
N ALA A 35 3.27 -10.07 10.82
CA ALA A 35 4.54 -9.72 10.19
C ALA A 35 4.43 -8.51 9.24
N TYR A 36 3.21 -8.02 8.99
CA TYR A 36 2.90 -6.94 8.06
C TYR A 36 2.13 -5.82 8.77
N ASN A 37 2.51 -4.58 8.47
CA ASN A 37 1.83 -3.38 8.98
C ASN A 37 0.61 -2.98 8.12
N ILE A 38 0.61 -3.36 6.84
CA ILE A 38 -0.45 -3.00 5.89
C ILE A 38 -0.77 -4.23 5.04
N ILE A 39 -2.06 -4.53 4.92
CA ILE A 39 -2.57 -5.53 3.98
C ILE A 39 -3.39 -4.79 2.93
N LEU A 40 -2.88 -4.73 1.71
CA LEU A 40 -3.59 -4.09 0.60
C LEU A 40 -4.46 -5.10 -0.13
N GLY A 41 -5.76 -5.09 0.17
CA GLY A 41 -6.73 -5.93 -0.52
C GLY A 41 -7.05 -5.45 -1.94
N ARG A 42 -7.96 -6.18 -2.60
CA ARG A 42 -8.48 -5.85 -3.95
C ARG A 42 -9.00 -4.41 -4.08
N PRO A 43 -9.75 -3.84 -3.10
CA PRO A 43 -10.19 -2.44 -3.20
C PRO A 43 -9.02 -1.46 -3.33
N GLY A 44 -7.97 -1.66 -2.51
CA GLY A 44 -6.75 -0.86 -2.57
C GLY A 44 -6.02 -1.01 -3.91
N LEU A 45 -5.83 -2.24 -4.38
CA LEU A 45 -5.23 -2.51 -5.69
C LEU A 45 -6.00 -1.83 -6.84
N ASN A 46 -7.33 -1.85 -6.80
CA ASN A 46 -8.18 -1.23 -7.83
C ASN A 46 -8.04 0.30 -7.85
N ILE A 47 -7.88 0.96 -6.70
CA ILE A 47 -7.64 2.41 -6.62
C ILE A 47 -6.39 2.81 -7.42
N PHE A 48 -5.35 1.97 -7.40
CA PHE A 48 -4.12 2.19 -8.17
C PHE A 48 -4.16 1.59 -9.57
N ARG A 49 -5.23 0.89 -9.96
CA ARG A 49 -5.29 0.05 -11.17
C ARG A 49 -4.09 -0.90 -11.26
N ALA A 50 -3.70 -1.44 -10.10
CA ALA A 50 -2.47 -2.17 -9.95
C ALA A 50 -2.66 -3.67 -10.25
N VAL A 51 -1.66 -4.26 -10.89
CA VAL A 51 -1.60 -5.68 -11.22
C VAL A 51 -0.45 -6.31 -10.45
N ALA A 52 -0.77 -7.27 -9.58
CA ALA A 52 0.22 -8.04 -8.84
C ALA A 52 0.67 -9.24 -9.70
N SER A 53 1.98 -9.33 -9.92
CA SER A 53 2.62 -10.49 -10.53
C SER A 53 3.33 -11.26 -9.43
N THR A 54 2.72 -12.36 -8.98
CA THR A 54 3.29 -13.24 -7.95
C THR A 54 4.60 -13.87 -8.40
N TYR A 55 4.69 -14.31 -9.66
CA TYR A 55 5.89 -14.92 -10.23
C TYR A 55 7.12 -14.01 -10.14
N HIS A 56 6.96 -12.74 -10.52
CA HIS A 56 8.04 -11.74 -10.44
C HIS A 56 8.13 -11.03 -9.07
N MET A 57 7.21 -11.31 -8.13
CA MET A 57 7.05 -10.57 -6.88
C MET A 57 6.99 -9.04 -7.07
N LYS A 58 6.23 -8.58 -8.08
CA LYS A 58 6.09 -7.16 -8.40
C LYS A 58 4.64 -6.70 -8.41
N LEU A 59 4.43 -5.44 -8.05
CA LEU A 59 3.18 -4.73 -8.29
C LEU A 59 3.41 -3.69 -9.39
N LYS A 60 2.67 -3.78 -10.49
CA LYS A 60 2.70 -2.79 -11.58
C LYS A 60 1.48 -1.90 -11.53
N PHE A 61 1.62 -0.62 -11.83
CA PHE A 61 0.51 0.33 -11.84
C PHE A 61 0.78 1.49 -12.83
N PRO A 62 -0.27 2.07 -13.43
CA PRO A 62 -0.11 3.23 -14.30
C PRO A 62 0.20 4.50 -13.51
N THR A 63 1.07 5.33 -14.07
CA THR A 63 1.40 6.70 -13.66
C THR A 63 1.39 7.60 -14.90
N PRO A 64 1.32 8.95 -14.74
CA PRO A 64 1.51 9.87 -15.86
C PRO A 64 2.82 9.61 -16.62
N ASP A 65 3.88 9.24 -15.90
CA ASP A 65 5.21 8.94 -16.45
C ASP A 65 5.40 7.48 -16.92
N GLY A 66 4.31 6.75 -17.18
CA GLY A 66 4.32 5.37 -17.69
C GLY A 66 3.92 4.31 -16.66
N ILE A 67 4.55 3.12 -16.71
CA ILE A 67 4.26 2.03 -15.77
C ILE A 67 5.27 2.04 -14.63
N GLY A 68 4.77 2.27 -13.41
CA GLY A 68 5.51 2.11 -12.16
C GLY A 68 5.55 0.65 -11.71
N GLU A 69 6.60 0.28 -10.98
CA GLU A 69 6.78 -1.04 -10.38
C GLU A 69 7.15 -0.88 -8.90
N ALA A 70 6.61 -1.74 -8.05
CA ALA A 70 7.04 -1.91 -6.66
C ALA A 70 7.47 -3.36 -6.43
N THR A 71 8.72 -3.55 -5.98
CA THR A 71 9.39 -4.84 -5.77
C THR A 71 9.57 -5.21 -4.30
N GLU A 72 9.66 -4.21 -3.43
CA GLU A 72 9.78 -4.40 -1.98
C GLU A 72 8.87 -3.36 -1.31
N MET A 73 7.88 -3.82 -0.55
CA MET A 73 7.13 -2.96 0.36
C MET A 73 7.94 -2.79 1.67
N LYS A 74 9.23 -2.48 1.57
CA LYS A 74 10.14 -2.39 2.71
C LYS A 74 10.48 -0.94 3.02
N GLU A 75 10.31 -0.63 4.30
CA GLU A 75 10.64 0.60 5.03
C GLU A 75 10.07 1.92 4.49
N TRP A 76 8.92 2.28 5.07
CA TRP A 76 8.60 3.69 5.29
C TRP A 76 9.78 4.34 6.04
N PRO A 77 10.22 5.55 5.64
CA PRO A 77 11.24 6.26 6.40
C PRO A 77 10.79 6.44 7.85
N GLU A 78 11.74 6.50 8.80
CA GLU A 78 11.55 6.58 10.26
C GLU A 78 10.59 7.70 10.74
N ASN A 79 10.14 8.57 9.83
CA ASN A 79 9.33 9.75 10.08
C ASN A 79 7.85 9.60 9.65
N VAL A 80 7.41 8.40 9.25
CA VAL A 80 6.01 8.17 8.89
C VAL A 80 5.25 7.75 10.14
N MET A 81 4.34 8.63 10.57
CA MET A 81 3.52 8.56 11.77
C MET A 81 3.26 7.12 12.23
N GLN A 82 3.91 6.71 13.32
CA GLN A 82 3.44 5.61 14.14
C GLN A 82 2.07 6.02 14.67
N ILE A 83 1.01 5.49 14.06
CA ILE A 83 -0.33 5.56 14.64
C ILE A 83 -0.27 4.63 15.87
N PRO A 84 -0.64 5.11 17.06
CA PRO A 84 -0.57 4.32 18.29
C PRO A 84 -1.40 3.03 18.23
#